data_AF-A0A1S4EF97-F1
#
_entry.id   AF-A0A1S4EF97-F1
#
_cell.length_a   1.000
_cell.length_b   1.000
_cell.length_c   1.000
_cell.angle_alpha   90.00
_cell.angle_beta   90.00
_cell.angle_gamma   90.00
#
_symmetry.space_group_name_H-M   'P 1'
#
loop_
_entity.id
_entity.type
_entity.pdbx_description
1 polymer ?
#
loop_
_entity_poly.entity_id
_entity_poly.type
_entity_poly.pdbx_seq_one_letter_code
_entity_poly.pdbx_strand_id
1 'polypeptide(L)' 'MSRKESLSQFIQQIHGRPVVVKLVSGVDYRGVLSCLDGYMNIALEQTEEYINGQLKNKYGDTFIRGNNVLYISTQKRRGV' A
#
# COMPACT_ATOMS: atom_id res chain seq x y z
N MET A 1 -9.93 -23.51 -8.63
CA MET A 1 -8.89 -23.67 -7.59
C MET A 1 -8.26 -22.29 -7.33
N SER A 2 -8.28 -21.81 -6.09
CA SER A 2 -7.52 -20.62 -5.71
C SER A 2 -6.04 -20.95 -5.84
N ARG A 3 -5.33 -20.29 -6.76
CA ARG A 3 -3.89 -20.48 -6.95
C ARG A 3 -3.21 -19.87 -5.71
N LYS A 4 -2.54 -20.70 -4.91
CA LYS A 4 -1.65 -20.21 -3.84
C LYS A 4 -0.46 -19.54 -4.51
N GLU A 5 -0.54 -18.23 -4.72
CA GLU A 5 0.61 -17.41 -5.10
C GLU A 5 1.51 -17.24 -3.89
N SER A 6 2.84 -17.28 -4.09
CA SER A 6 3.77 -17.00 -3.01
C SER A 6 3.74 -15.50 -2.67
N LEU A 7 4.02 -15.16 -1.41
CA LEU A 7 4.07 -13.77 -0.97
C LEU A 7 5.07 -12.95 -1.82
N SER A 8 6.22 -13.54 -2.15
CA SER A 8 7.21 -12.91 -3.01
C SER A 8 6.68 -12.61 -4.41
N GLN A 9 5.88 -13.51 -4.99
CA GLN A 9 5.22 -13.27 -6.28
C GLN A 9 4.22 -12.12 -6.18
N PHE A 10 3.41 -12.08 -5.12
CA PHE A 10 2.48 -10.98 -4.89
C PHE A 10 3.20 -9.63 -4.78
N ILE A 11 4.27 -9.55 -3.98
CA ILE A 11 5.07 -8.33 -3.82
C ILE A 11 5.64 -7.85 -5.16
N GLN A 12 6.18 -8.77 -5.97
CA GLN A 12 6.68 -8.45 -7.30
C GLN A 12 5.57 -7.93 -8.24
N GLN A 13 4.34 -8.44 -8.11
CA GLN A 13 3.21 -7.98 -8.93
C GLN A 13 2.75 -6.56 -8.59
N ILE A 14 2.93 -6.12 -7.34
CA ILE A 14 2.47 -4.80 -6.87
C ILE A 14 3.57 -3.74 -6.86
N HIS A 15 4.84 -4.13 -7.02
CA HIS A 15 5.96 -3.21 -7.15
C HIS A 15 5.77 -2.21 -8.30
N GLY A 16 6.00 -0.93 -8.04
CA GLY A 16 5.81 0.17 -8.99
C GLY A 16 4.35 0.43 -9.37
N ARG A 17 3.38 -0.14 -8.63
CA ARG A 17 1.94 0.03 -8.89
C ARG A 17 1.25 0.81 -7.77
N PRO A 18 0.13 1.48 -8.07
CA PRO A 18 -0.70 2.08 -7.04
C PRO A 18 -1.27 1.02 -6.09
N VAL A 19 -1.03 1.22 -4.80
CA VAL A 19 -1.46 0.35 -3.71
C VAL A 19 -2.21 1.15 -2.64
N VAL A 20 -2.96 0.42 -1.82
CA VAL A 20 -3.55 0.94 -0.58
C VAL A 20 -2.93 0.19 0.59
N VAL A 21 -2.37 0.94 1.52
CA VAL A 21 -1.83 0.45 2.79
C VAL A 21 -2.75 0.94 3.91
N LYS A 22 -3.46 0.02 4.55
CA LYS A 22 -4.28 0.36 5.72
C LYS A 22 -3.46 0.15 6.97
N LEU A 23 -3.44 1.15 7.85
CA LEU A 23 -2.83 1.01 9.19
C LEU A 23 -3.83 0.43 10.19
N VAL A 24 -3.31 -0.12 11.29
CA VAL A 24 -4.12 -0.60 12.43
C VAL A 24 -4.99 0.52 13.02
N SER A 25 -4.58 1.80 12.89
CA SER A 25 -5.37 2.97 13.26
C SER A 25 -6.61 3.20 12.39
N GLY A 26 -6.75 2.50 11.26
CA GLY A 26 -7.81 2.68 10.28
C GLY A 26 -7.50 3.69 9.17
N VAL A 27 -6.40 4.43 9.29
CA VAL A 27 -5.91 5.38 8.27
C VAL A 27 -5.45 4.63 7.02
N ASP A 28 -5.79 5.16 5.85
CA ASP A 28 -5.40 4.62 4.54
C ASP A 28 -4.33 5.50 3.90
N TYR A 29 -3.18 4.91 3.59
CA TYR A 29 -2.18 5.51 2.71
C TYR A 29 -2.32 4.93 1.32
N ARG A 30 -2.41 5.79 0.31
CA ARG A 30 -2.48 5.39 -1.09
C ARG A 30 -1.29 5.98 -1.81
N GLY A 31 -0.57 5.19 -2.58
CA GLY A 31 0.63 5.64 -3.26
C GLY A 31 1.17 4.58 -4.20
N VAL A 32 2.24 4.89 -4.91
CA VAL A 32 2.96 3.93 -5.74
C VAL A 32 3.94 3.17 -4.86
N LEU A 33 3.87 1.84 -4.87
CA LEU A 33 4.81 1.02 -4.10
C LEU A 33 6.22 1.15 -4.67
N SER A 34 7.13 1.77 -3.93
CA SER A 34 8.54 1.88 -4.31
C SER A 34 9.35 0.70 -3.80
N CYS A 35 9.24 0.35 -2.51
CA CYS A 35 9.95 -0.78 -1.91
C CYS A 35 9.16 -1.40 -0.75
N LEU A 36 9.39 -2.70 -0.51
CA LEU A 36 8.86 -3.44 0.63
C LEU A 36 9.91 -4.47 1.10
N ASP A 37 10.14 -4.58 2.41
CA ASP A 37 11.11 -5.52 2.99
C ASP A 37 10.46 -6.72 3.71
N GLY A 38 11.29 -7.63 4.23
CA GLY A 38 10.84 -8.83 4.95
C GLY A 38 10.13 -8.57 6.29
N TYR A 39 10.19 -7.33 6.80
CA TYR A 39 9.46 -6.88 8.00
C TYR A 39 8.20 -6.08 7.65
N MET A 40 7.87 -6.01 6.36
CA MET A 40 6.78 -5.22 5.80
C MET A 40 6.92 -3.72 6.05
N ASN A 41 8.14 -3.19 6.17
CA ASN A 41 8.34 -1.75 6.02
C ASN A 41 8.12 -1.37 4.56
N ILE A 42 7.44 -0.24 4.31
CA ILE A 42 6.94 0.13 2.99
C ILE A 42 7.42 1.54 2.65
N ALA A 43 8.05 1.68 1.50
CA ALA A 43 8.28 2.98 0.87
C ALA A 43 7.22 3.20 -0.21
N LEU A 44 6.50 4.31 -0.10
CA LEU A 44 5.50 4.76 -1.06
C LEU A 44 5.94 6.09 -1.68
N GLU A 45 5.67 6.24 -2.98
CA GLU A 45 5.78 7.51 -3.71
C GLU A 45 4.38 8.06 -3.98
N GLN A 46 4.29 9.37 -4.22
CA GLN A 46 3.02 10.06 -4.53
C GLN A 46 1.92 9.77 -3.49
N THR A 47 2.32 9.71 -2.22
CA THR A 47 1.50 9.22 -1.13
C THR A 47 0.42 10.22 -0.73
N GLU A 48 -0.81 9.74 -0.63
CA GLU A 48 -1.97 10.44 -0.14
C GLU A 48 -2.52 9.74 1.11
N GLU A 49 -2.95 10.53 2.09
CA GLU A 49 -3.55 10.05 3.33
C GLU A 49 -5.06 10.25 3.31
N TYR A 50 -5.77 9.19 3.67
CA TYR A 50 -7.21 9.14 3.75
C TYR A 50 -7.65 8.73 5.14
N ILE A 51 -8.48 9.58 5.77
CA ILE A 51 -9.13 9.29 7.04
C ILE A 51 -10.63 9.23 6.77
N ASN A 52 -11.26 8.09 7.08
CA ASN A 52 -12.67 7.82 6.79
C ASN A 52 -13.02 8.03 5.30
N GLY A 53 -12.11 7.64 4.41
CA GLY A 53 -12.29 7.76 2.96
C GLY A 53 -12.13 9.18 2.40
N GLN A 54 -11.89 10.18 3.23
CA GLN A 54 -11.63 11.56 2.79
C GLN A 54 -10.14 11.82 2.71
N LEU A 55 -9.68 12.41 1.61
CA LEU A 55 -8.32 12.91 1.47
C LEU A 55 -8.05 13.95 2.55
N LYS A 56 -7.02 13.73 3.36
CA LYS A 56 -6.57 14.65 4.40
C LYS A 56 -5.25 15.31 4.06
N ASN A 57 -4.32 14.57 3.49
CA ASN A 57 -3.01 15.10 3.18
C ASN A 57 -2.34 14.43 1.98
N LYS A 58 -1.31 15.09 1.44
CA LYS A 58 -0.42 14.56 0.40
C LYS A 58 1.02 14.70 0.89
N TYR A 59 1.71 13.57 0.99
CA TYR A 59 3.06 13.49 1.56
C TYR A 59 4.15 13.29 0.50
N GLY A 60 3.81 12.81 -0.71
CA GLY A 60 4.81 12.47 -1.72
C GLY A 60 5.55 11.19 -1.33
N ASP A 61 6.84 11.29 -1.03
CA ASP A 61 7.66 10.14 -0.66
C ASP A 61 7.51 9.86 0.84
N THR A 62 7.01 8.67 1.17
CA THR A 62 6.65 8.29 2.55
C THR A 62 7.24 6.92 2.90
N PHE A 63 7.74 6.80 4.12
CA PHE A 63 8.17 5.53 4.70
C PHE A 63 7.23 5.12 5.84
N ILE A 64 6.62 3.93 5.71
CA ILE A 64 5.68 3.35 6.67
C ILE A 64 6.33 2.16 7.36
N ARG A 65 6.31 2.16 8.69
CA ARG A 65 6.84 1.07 9.51
C ARG A 65 5.88 -0.13 9.53
N GLY A 66 6.41 -1.33 9.27
CA GLY A 66 5.61 -2.53 9.00
C GLY A 66 4.75 -3.03 10.16
N ASN A 67 5.15 -2.78 11.41
CA ASN A 67 4.36 -3.20 12.57
C ASN A 67 3.01 -2.46 12.71
N ASN A 68 2.82 -1.34 12.01
CA ASN A 68 1.56 -0.59 12.01
C ASN A 68 0.65 -0.97 10.83
N VAL A 69 1.13 -1.80 9.90
CA VAL A 69 0.40 -2.20 8.69
C VAL A 69 -0.62 -3.27 9.04
N LEU A 70 -1.89 -3.03 8.72
CA LEU A 70 -2.96 -4.01 8.82
C LEU A 70 -3.03 -4.86 7.53
N TYR A 71 -3.04 -4.21 6.37
CA TYR A 71 -2.91 -4.89 5.08
C TYR A 71 -2.37 -3.96 3.99
N ILE A 72 -1.90 -4.57 2.92
CA ILE A 72 -1.62 -3.94 1.63
C ILE A 72 -2.49 -4.57 0.55
N SER A 73 -3.04 -3.76 -0.36
CA SER A 73 -3.84 -4.25 -1.48
C SER A 73 -3.59 -3.43 -2.75
N THR A 74 -3.91 -4.01 -3.90
CA THR A 74 -3.88 -3.29 -5.17
C THR A 74 -4.98 -2.23 -5.20
N GLN A 75 -4.67 -1.03 -5.69
CA GLN A 75 -5.70 -0.04 -5.92
C GLN A 75 -6.52 -0.48 -7.15
N LYS A 76 -7.83 -0.72 -6.95
CA LYS A 76 -8.72 -1.00 -8.09
C LYS A 76 -8.66 0.20 -9.05
N ARG A 77 -8.25 -0.04 -10.30
CA ARG A 77 -8.45 0.93 -11.38
C ARG A 77 -9.96 1.13 -11.48
N ARG A 78 -10.47 2.31 -11.13
CA ARG A 78 -11.82 2.69 -11.53
C ARG A 78 -11.80 2.67 -13.06
N GLY A 79 -12.49 1.69 -13.64
CA GLY A 79 -12.64 1.58 -15.08
C GLY A 79 -13.20 2.89 -15.62
N VAL A 80 -12.67 3.29 -16.77
CA VAL A 80 -13.42 4.13 -17.73
C VAL A 80 -14.58 3.28 -18.23
#